data_AF-A0A1V6E8V9-F1
#
_entry.id   AF-A0A1V6E8V9-F1
#
_cell.length_a   1.000
_cell.length_b   1.000
_cell.length_c   1.000
_cell.angle_alpha   90.00
_cell.angle_beta   90.00
_cell.angle_gamma   90.00
#
_symmetry.space_group_name_H-M   'P 1'
#
loop_
_entity.id
_entity.type
_entity.pdbx_description
1 polymer ?
#
loop_
_entity_poly.entity_id
_entity_poly.type
_entity_poly.pdbx_seq_one_letter_code
_entity_poly.pdbx_strand_id
1 'polypeptide(L)' 'MNTPEQHIAVFAPRFVAQERFRQVSFRVSRTGMLSILAEGYVSTVADFHALKAEWEATSPPCTTSIFVHINPLR' A
#
# COMPACT_ATOMS: atom_id res chain seq x y z
N MET A 1 3.82 -17.57 9.78
CA MET A 1 3.64 -16.12 9.56
C MET A 1 4.51 -15.71 8.38
N ASN A 2 3.95 -14.99 7.41
CA ASN A 2 4.77 -14.37 6.35
C ASN A 2 5.49 -13.15 6.95
N THR A 3 6.76 -12.92 6.59
CA THR A 3 7.43 -11.66 6.94
C THR A 3 6.80 -10.50 6.16
N PRO A 4 6.94 -9.24 6.61
CA PRO A 4 6.48 -8.08 5.84
C PRO A 4 7.02 -8.05 4.40
N GLU A 5 8.29 -8.41 4.20
CA GLU A 5 8.90 -8.50 2.86
C GLU A 5 8.23 -9.55 1.98
N GLN A 6 7.97 -10.74 2.53
CA GLN A 6 7.25 -11.81 1.81
C GLN A 6 5.81 -11.39 1.49
N HIS A 7 5.14 -10.72 2.43
CA HIS A 7 3.79 -10.19 2.25
C HIS A 7 3.74 -9.19 1.09
N ILE A 8 4.66 -8.22 1.06
CA ILE A 8 4.78 -7.25 -0.03
C ILE A 8 5.03 -7.97 -1.35
N ALA A 9 5.99 -8.91 -1.41
CA ALA A 9 6.33 -9.63 -2.63
C ALA A 9 5.14 -10.42 -3.22
N VAL A 10 4.26 -10.96 -2.37
CA VAL A 10 3.08 -11.72 -2.79
C VAL A 10 1.93 -10.81 -3.25
N PHE A 11 1.65 -9.72 -2.52
CA PHE A 11 0.42 -8.95 -2.71
C PHE A 11 0.61 -7.63 -3.46
N ALA A 12 1.71 -6.89 -3.23
CA ALA A 12 1.92 -5.58 -3.84
C ALA A 12 1.88 -5.57 -5.39
N PRO A 13 2.37 -6.60 -6.11
CA PRO A 13 2.26 -6.65 -7.57
C PRO A 13 0.82 -6.50 -8.09
N ARG A 14 -0.18 -7.00 -7.36
CA ARG A 14 -1.59 -6.91 -7.74
C ARG A 14 -2.17 -5.52 -7.56
N PHE A 15 -1.61 -4.72 -6.65
CA PHE A 15 -2.01 -3.33 -6.46
C PHE A 15 -1.41 -2.47 -7.57
N VAL A 16 -0.10 -2.56 -7.80
CA VAL A 16 0.58 -1.72 -8.80
C VAL A 16 0.19 -2.04 -10.25
N ALA A 17 -0.40 -3.21 -10.49
CA ALA A 17 -1.01 -3.57 -11.78
C ALA A 17 -2.35 -2.86 -12.04
N GLN A 18 -3.03 -2.36 -11.01
CA GLN A 18 -4.26 -1.59 -11.15
C GLN A 18 -3.92 -0.14 -11.44
N GLU A 19 -4.56 0.44 -12.46
CA GLU A 19 -4.31 1.83 -12.88
C GLU A 19 -4.44 2.83 -11.71
N ARG A 20 -5.50 2.69 -10.90
CA ARG A 20 -5.77 3.52 -9.71
C ARG A 20 -4.70 3.47 -8.61
N PHE A 21 -3.85 2.44 -8.58
CA PHE A 21 -2.77 2.29 -7.59
C PHE A 21 -1.39 2.16 -8.23
N ARG A 22 -1.27 2.40 -9.54
CA ARG A 22 -0.02 2.20 -10.30
C ARG A 22 1.15 3.04 -9.78
N GLN A 23 0.85 4.18 -9.15
CA GLN A 23 1.84 5.08 -8.58
C GLN A 23 2.03 4.89 -7.06
N VAL A 24 1.44 3.86 -6.47
CA VAL A 24 1.67 3.47 -5.08
C VAL A 24 2.79 2.45 -5.03
N SER A 25 3.68 2.58 -4.06
CA SER A 25 4.76 1.64 -3.78
C SER A 25 4.66 1.12 -2.35
N PHE A 26 5.13 -0.09 -2.13
CA PHE A 26 5.09 -0.75 -0.83
C PHE A 26 6.52 -1.10 -0.39
N ARG A 27 6.90 -0.71 0.82
CA ARG A 27 8.21 -1.06 1.40
C ARG A 27 8.11 -1.36 2.88
N VAL A 28 9.10 -2.06 3.42
CA VAL A 28 9.22 -2.26 4.86
C VAL A 28 9.90 -1.04 5.47
N SER A 29 9.30 -0.46 6.51
CA SER A 29 9.96 0.50 7.39
C SER A 29 10.46 -0.20 8.64
N ARG A 30 11.73 0.04 8.94
CA ARG A 30 12.39 -0.40 10.17
C ARG A 30 12.74 0.78 11.09
N THR A 31 12.31 1.98 10.73
CA THR A 31 12.50 3.18 11.56
C THR A 31 11.41 3.19 12.63
N GLY A 32 11.79 2.85 13.87
CA GLY A 32 10.84 2.69 14.97
C GLY A 32 10.20 1.29 14.98
N MET A 33 8.87 1.22 14.97
CA MET A 33 8.15 -0.05 14.93
C MET A 33 8.12 -0.61 13.50
N LEU A 34 8.43 -1.91 13.36
CA LEU A 34 8.36 -2.62 12.10
C LEU A 34 6.96 -2.47 11.48
N SER A 35 6.91 -1.87 10.30
CA SER A 35 5.67 -1.55 9.60
C SER A 35 5.86 -1.67 8.09
N ILE A 36 4.75 -1.78 7.36
CA ILE A 36 4.73 -1.63 5.90
C ILE A 36 4.36 -0.17 5.61
N LEU A 37 5.08 0.46 4.70
CA LEU A 37 4.73 1.77 4.16
C LEU A 37 4.11 1.58 2.79
N ALA A 38 2.93 2.17 2.57
CA ALA A 38 2.35 2.37 1.25
C ALA A 38 2.40 3.86 0.92
N GLU A 39 3.18 4.24 -0.09
CA GLU A 39 3.39 5.66 -0.43
C GLU A 39 3.25 5.91 -1.93
N GLY A 40 2.78 7.10 -2.31
CA GLY A 40 2.64 7.48 -3.71
C GLY A 40 1.45 8.37 -4.01
N TYR A 41 0.79 8.14 -5.15
CA TYR A 41 -0.32 8.95 -5.62
C TYR A 41 -1.53 8.09 -5.98
N VAL A 42 -2.71 8.67 -5.73
CA VAL A 42 -4.02 8.16 -6.18
C VAL A 42 -4.83 9.31 -6.78
N SER A 43 -5.79 9.01 -7.65
CA SER A 43 -6.55 10.04 -8.37
C SER A 43 -7.73 10.58 -7.55
N THR A 44 -8.31 9.79 -6.65
CA THR A 44 -9.47 10.18 -5.84
C THR A 44 -9.37 9.78 -4.36
N VAL A 45 -10.22 10.39 -3.51
CA VAL A 45 -10.41 9.97 -2.11
C VAL A 45 -10.97 8.55 -2.04
N ALA A 46 -11.82 8.16 -2.99
CA ALA A 46 -12.37 6.80 -3.05
C ALA A 46 -11.27 5.76 -3.30
N ASP A 47 -10.28 6.08 -4.15
CA ASP A 47 -9.11 5.23 -4.37
C ASP A 47 -8.25 5.10 -3.12
N PHE A 48 -8.08 6.17 -2.33
CA PHE A 48 -7.41 6.06 -1.03
C PHE A 48 -8.13 5.07 -0.10
N HIS A 49 -9.46 5.19 0.03
CA HIS A 49 -10.22 4.26 0.87
C HIS A 49 -10.18 2.83 0.35
N ALA A 50 -10.24 2.64 -0.97
CA ALA A 50 -10.12 1.35 -1.61
C ALA A 50 -8.74 0.73 -1.36
N LEU A 51 -7.66 1.50 -1.53
CA LEU A 51 -6.28 1.07 -1.25
C LEU A 51 -6.17 0.56 0.19
N LYS A 52 -6.69 1.33 1.16
CA LYS A 52 -6.67 0.95 2.57
C LYS A 52 -7.44 -0.36 2.81
N ALA A 53 -8.70 -0.42 2.38
CA ALA A 53 -9.57 -1.57 2.62
C ALA A 53 -9.07 -2.85 1.95
N GLU A 54 -8.64 -2.75 0.69
CA GLU A 54 -8.13 -3.89 -0.08
C GLU A 54 -6.80 -4.39 0.48
N TRP A 55 -5.91 -3.49 0.91
CA TRP A 55 -4.65 -3.88 1.53
C TRP A 55 -4.88 -4.55 2.88
N GLU A 56 -5.74 -3.98 3.73
CA GLU A 56 -6.12 -4.57 5.01
C GLU A 56 -6.74 -5.97 4.85
N ALA A 57 -7.53 -6.20 3.78
CA ALA A 57 -8.10 -7.51 3.46
C ALA A 57 -7.04 -8.59 3.16
N THR A 58 -5.81 -8.20 2.81
CA THR A 58 -4.70 -9.16 2.67
C THR A 58 -4.16 -9.67 4.00
N SER A 59 -4.58 -9.07 5.13
CA SER A 59 -4.11 -9.39 6.49
C SER A 59 -2.59 -9.23 6.64
N PRO A 60 -2.04 -8.01 6.49
CA PRO A 60 -0.60 -7.78 6.62
C PRO A 60 -0.10 -8.19 8.03
N PRO A 61 1.13 -8.74 8.14
CA PRO A 61 1.67 -9.27 9.39
C PRO A 61 2.08 -8.18 10.41
N CYS A 62 1.98 -6.91 10.03
CA CYS A 62 2.23 -5.76 10.88
C CYS A 62 1.39 -4.56 10.39
N THR A 63 1.43 -3.47 11.18
CA THR A 63 0.75 -2.23 10.82
C THR A 63 1.23 -1.71 9.47
N THR A 64 0.30 -1.21 8.65
CA THR A 64 0.62 -0.50 7.42
C THR A 64 0.31 0.98 7.58
N SER A 65 1.31 1.83 7.33
CA SER A 65 1.14 3.28 7.30
C SER A 65 1.01 3.73 5.85
N ILE A 66 -0.07 4.44 5.52
CA ILE A 66 -0.40 4.85 4.16
C ILE A 66 -0.18 6.37 4.02
N PHE A 67 0.75 6.76 3.14
CA PHE A 67 1.12 8.13 2.84
C PHE A 67 0.95 8.40 1.35
N VAL A 68 -0.30 8.62 0.93
CA VAL A 68 -0.62 8.89 -0.48
C VAL A 68 -1.13 10.31 -0.68
N HIS A 69 -0.79 10.90 -1.82
CA HIS A 69 -1.30 12.19 -2.25
C HIS A 69 -2.42 12.00 -3.27
N ILE A 70 -3.46 12.83 -3.17
CA ILE A 70 -4.54 12.85 -4.15
C ILE A 70 -4.15 13.82 -5.25
N ASN A 71 -3.89 13.31 -6.45
CA ASN A 71 -3.57 14.11 -7.63
C ASN A 71 -4.58 13.83 -8.75
N PRO A 72 -5.65 14.64 -8.88
CA PRO A 72 -6.71 14.41 -9.85
C PRO A 72 -6.32 14.78 -11.30
N LEU A 73 -5.14 15.39 -11.50
CA LEU A 73 -4.63 15.78 -12.82
C LEU A 73 -3.85 14.65 -13.51
N ARG A 74 -3.85 13.44 -12.94
CA ARG A 74 -3.18 12.26 -13.47
C ARG A 74 -4.09 11.04 -13.46
#